data_AF-A0A2M7SL56-F1
#
_entry.id   AF-A0A2M7SL56-F1
#
_cell.length_a   1.000
_cell.length_b   1.000
_cell.length_c   1.000
_cell.angle_alpha   90.00
_cell.angle_beta   90.00
_cell.angle_gamma   90.00
#
_symmetry.space_group_name_H-M   'P 1'
#
loop_
_entity.id
_entity.type
_entity.pdbx_description
1 polymer ?
#
loop_
_entity_poly.entity_id
_entity_poly.type
_entity_poly.pdbx_seq_one_letter_code
_entity_poly.pdbx_strand_id
1 'polypeptide(L)'
;MNSLANDTVWKDRFKEIDTNIEEIRIPKLSPKQNTISQDEEWFEVRVKGYLERIRFHDYGKLYKIPGLYEKLFYEKLKCCSPSVVVSLLKDITTDFGGDPNEFRVLDVGAGNGMVGDELDNIGVDSIVGIDILPEAKKGNFSG
;
A
#
# COMPACT_ATOMS: atom_id res chain seq x y z
N MET A 1 -15.75 6.11 18.75
CA MET A 1 -14.92 5.11 18.03
C MET A 1 -14.50 5.77 16.74
N ASN A 2 -13.32 6.41 16.74
CA ASN A 2 -12.80 7.06 15.55
C ASN A 2 -12.61 6.00 14.45
N SER A 3 -13.10 6.32 13.27
CA SER A 3 -12.90 5.55 12.05
C SER A 3 -11.40 5.56 11.71
N LEU A 4 -10.63 4.61 12.26
CA LEU A 4 -9.17 4.52 12.17
C LEU A 4 -8.61 4.28 10.75
N ALA A 5 -9.45 4.29 9.74
CA ALA A 5 -9.04 4.26 8.36
C ALA A 5 -10.08 5.02 7.56
N ASN A 6 -9.76 6.22 7.09
CA ASN A 6 -10.50 6.75 5.97
C ASN A 6 -10.02 5.93 4.77
N ASP A 7 -10.69 4.81 4.58
CA ASP A 7 -10.41 3.77 3.58
C ASP A 7 -10.72 4.28 2.16
N THR A 8 -10.57 5.58 1.95
CA THR A 8 -10.95 6.38 0.78
C THR A 8 -9.73 6.67 -0.07
N VAL A 9 -8.58 7.02 0.52
CA VAL A 9 -7.37 7.43 -0.22
C VAL A 9 -6.93 6.34 -1.19
N TRP A 10 -6.72 5.10 -0.71
CA TRP A 10 -6.34 4.01 -1.60
C TRP A 10 -7.45 3.66 -2.61
N LYS A 11 -8.73 3.83 -2.26
CA LYS A 11 -9.86 3.55 -3.18
C LYS A 11 -9.93 4.59 -4.29
N ASP A 12 -9.69 5.85 -3.99
CA ASP A 12 -9.69 6.94 -4.94
C ASP A 12 -8.51 6.79 -5.89
N ARG A 13 -7.31 6.55 -5.35
CA ARG A 13 -6.14 6.16 -6.14
C ARG A 13 -6.42 4.94 -7.02
N PHE A 14 -7.10 3.92 -6.49
CA PHE A 14 -7.37 2.70 -7.23
C PHE A 14 -8.28 2.92 -8.47
N LYS A 15 -9.17 3.92 -8.43
CA LYS A 15 -10.02 4.26 -9.59
C LYS A 15 -9.22 4.80 -10.79
N GLU A 16 -8.05 5.35 -10.53
CA GLU A 16 -7.19 5.95 -11.56
C GLU A 16 -6.23 4.93 -12.18
N ILE A 17 -6.14 3.73 -11.61
CA ILE A 17 -5.25 2.67 -12.08
C ILE A 17 -5.94 1.82 -13.14
N ASP A 18 -5.42 1.86 -14.37
CA ASP A 18 -5.82 0.92 -15.43
C ASP A 18 -5.25 -0.48 -15.15
N THR A 19 -6.02 -1.31 -14.43
CA THR A 19 -5.64 -2.66 -14.06
C THR A 19 -6.30 -3.72 -14.95
N ASN A 20 -5.55 -4.79 -15.23
CA ASN A 20 -6.04 -5.95 -15.96
C ASN A 20 -6.15 -7.20 -15.06
N ILE A 21 -6.21 -7.00 -13.75
CA ILE A 21 -6.31 -8.08 -12.77
C ILE A 21 -7.75 -8.58 -12.72
N GLU A 22 -7.93 -9.84 -13.05
CA GLU A 22 -9.23 -10.51 -13.04
C GLU A 22 -9.51 -11.18 -11.69
N GLU A 23 -8.49 -11.82 -11.10
CA GLU A 23 -8.65 -12.63 -9.89
C GLU A 23 -7.36 -12.71 -9.08
N ILE A 24 -7.47 -12.75 -7.75
CA ILE A 24 -6.39 -13.07 -6.82
C ILE A 24 -6.84 -14.24 -5.93
N ARG A 25 -6.01 -15.28 -5.84
CA ARG A 25 -6.24 -16.49 -5.03
C ARG A 25 -5.12 -16.66 -4.01
N ILE A 26 -5.49 -16.67 -2.74
CA ILE A 26 -4.60 -17.00 -1.63
C ILE A 26 -4.72 -18.50 -1.35
N PRO A 27 -3.60 -19.26 -1.27
CA PRO A 27 -3.66 -20.68 -0.99
C PRO A 27 -4.21 -20.96 0.40
N LYS A 28 -5.06 -21.99 0.52
CA LYS A 28 -5.46 -22.54 1.82
C LYS A 28 -4.36 -23.49 2.29
N LEU A 29 -3.48 -23.03 3.17
CA LEU A 29 -2.47 -23.88 3.79
C LEU A 29 -3.12 -24.76 4.87
N SER A 30 -2.74 -26.03 4.92
CA SER A 30 -3.10 -26.91 6.04
C SER A 30 -2.28 -26.55 7.29
N PRO A 31 -2.74 -26.84 8.52
CA PRO A 31 -2.00 -26.52 9.75
C PRO A 31 -0.57 -27.09 9.82
N LYS A 32 -0.28 -28.16 9.07
CA LYS A 32 1.06 -28.76 8.94
C LYS A 32 1.98 -28.02 7.96
N GLN A 33 1.43 -27.13 7.14
CA GLN A 33 2.14 -26.27 6.18
C GLN A 33 2.26 -24.83 6.72
N ASN A 34 1.85 -24.57 7.96
CA ASN A 34 1.88 -23.24 8.59
C ASN A 34 3.28 -22.83 9.08
N THR A 35 4.33 -23.47 8.55
CA THR A 35 5.74 -23.25 8.87
C THR A 35 6.52 -22.68 7.68
N ILE A 36 5.82 -22.26 6.63
CA ILE A 36 6.44 -21.59 5.48
C ILE A 36 7.00 -20.26 5.99
N SER A 37 8.28 -20.02 5.72
CA SER A 37 8.91 -18.76 6.07
C SER A 37 8.28 -17.62 5.26
N GLN A 38 8.24 -16.40 5.79
CA GLN A 38 7.57 -15.27 5.15
C GLN A 38 8.06 -15.06 3.69
N ASP A 39 9.35 -15.27 3.41
CA ASP A 39 9.99 -15.18 2.10
C ASP A 39 9.57 -16.25 1.07
N GLU A 40 8.84 -17.27 1.52
CA GLU A 40 8.31 -18.37 0.70
C GLU A 40 6.77 -18.30 0.51
N GLU A 41 6.08 -17.37 1.18
CA GLU A 41 4.64 -17.19 1.02
C GLU A 41 4.29 -16.69 -0.38
N TRP A 42 3.20 -17.21 -0.94
CA TRP A 42 2.79 -16.93 -2.32
C TRP A 42 1.27 -16.83 -2.49
N PHE A 43 0.86 -16.21 -3.59
CA PHE A 43 -0.51 -16.17 -4.08
C PHE A 43 -0.51 -16.35 -5.61
N GLU A 44 -1.69 -16.61 -6.17
CA GLU A 44 -1.90 -16.69 -7.62
C GLU A 44 -2.73 -15.50 -8.08
N VAL A 45 -2.34 -14.88 -9.20
CA VAL A 45 -3.07 -13.78 -9.83
C VAL A 45 -3.39 -14.13 -11.28
N ARG A 46 -4.62 -13.81 -11.71
CA ARG A 46 -5.03 -13.90 -13.11
C ARG A 46 -4.98 -12.51 -13.74
N VAL A 47 -4.18 -12.36 -14.79
CA VAL A 47 -4.03 -11.12 -15.56
C VAL A 47 -4.21 -11.42 -17.04
N LYS A 48 -5.19 -10.80 -17.69
CA LYS A 48 -5.51 -11.01 -19.12
C LYS A 48 -5.63 -12.50 -19.49
N GLY A 49 -6.32 -13.28 -18.65
CA GLY A 49 -6.50 -14.72 -18.81
C GLY A 49 -5.33 -15.60 -18.35
N TYR A 50 -4.13 -15.05 -18.15
CA TYR A 50 -2.94 -15.81 -17.70
C TYR A 50 -2.87 -15.91 -16.19
N LEU A 51 -2.59 -17.11 -15.68
CA LEU A 51 -2.38 -17.36 -14.25
C LEU A 51 -0.89 -17.29 -13.92
N GLU A 52 -0.50 -16.41 -13.00
CA GLU A 52 0.86 -16.29 -12.50
C GLU A 52 0.89 -16.53 -10.98
N ARG A 53 1.91 -17.24 -10.50
CA ARG A 53 2.22 -17.35 -9.06
C ARG A 53 3.27 -16.31 -8.68
N ILE A 54 2.98 -15.51 -7.67
CA ILE A 54 3.83 -14.43 -7.17
C ILE A 54 4.04 -14.60 -5.67
N ARG A 55 5.25 -14.30 -5.18
CA ARG A 55 5.56 -14.29 -3.75
C ARG A 55 5.14 -12.96 -3.13
N PHE A 56 4.68 -12.96 -1.88
CA PHE A 56 4.31 -11.73 -1.18
C PHE A 56 5.49 -10.74 -1.05
N HIS A 57 6.71 -11.25 -0.96
CA HIS A 57 7.93 -10.46 -0.81
C HIS A 57 8.59 -10.06 -2.14
N ASP A 58 7.99 -10.42 -3.28
CA ASP A 58 8.46 -10.00 -4.60
C ASP A 58 7.88 -8.62 -4.96
N TYR A 59 8.28 -7.61 -4.20
CA TYR A 59 7.83 -6.22 -4.39
C TYR A 59 8.12 -5.70 -5.79
N GLY A 60 9.22 -6.13 -6.40
CA GLY A 60 9.55 -5.80 -7.78
C GLY A 60 8.47 -6.26 -8.77
N LYS A 61 7.93 -7.47 -8.61
CA LYS A 61 6.77 -7.93 -9.41
C LYS A 61 5.48 -7.25 -9.02
N LEU A 62 5.22 -7.08 -7.73
CA LEU A 62 3.99 -6.45 -7.23
C LEU A 62 3.81 -5.04 -7.79
N TYR A 63 4.87 -4.22 -7.79
CA TYR A 63 4.84 -2.86 -8.32
C TYR A 63 4.81 -2.79 -9.86
N LYS A 64 5.21 -3.86 -10.55
CA LYS A 64 5.17 -3.91 -12.03
C LYS A 64 3.78 -4.18 -12.58
N ILE A 65 2.89 -4.82 -11.81
CA ILE A 65 1.53 -5.15 -12.25
C ILE A 65 0.59 -4.05 -11.72
N PRO A 66 0.01 -3.20 -12.60
CA PRO A 66 -0.82 -2.09 -12.17
C PRO A 66 -1.99 -2.55 -11.30
N GLY A 67 -2.10 -1.96 -10.11
CA GLY A 67 -3.20 -2.21 -9.17
C GLY A 67 -3.06 -3.49 -8.34
N LEU A 68 -1.99 -4.27 -8.53
CA LEU A 68 -1.83 -5.55 -7.84
C LEU A 68 -1.57 -5.35 -6.35
N TYR A 69 -0.69 -4.41 -6.01
CA TYR A 69 -0.39 -4.11 -4.62
C TYR A 69 -1.64 -3.65 -3.87
N GLU A 70 -2.40 -2.74 -4.49
CA GLU A 70 -3.64 -2.17 -3.96
C GLU A 70 -4.70 -3.26 -3.73
N LYS A 71 -4.98 -4.07 -4.76
CA LYS A 71 -5.93 -5.18 -4.66
C LYS A 71 -5.50 -6.25 -3.66
N LEU A 72 -4.22 -6.59 -3.61
CA LEU A 72 -3.75 -7.65 -2.72
C LEU A 72 -3.80 -7.19 -1.26
N PHE A 73 -3.12 -6.09 -0.93
CA PHE A 73 -2.95 -5.70 0.46
C PHE A 73 -4.17 -4.99 1.03
N TYR A 74 -4.79 -4.06 0.31
CA TYR A 74 -5.91 -3.27 0.85
C TYR A 74 -7.25 -3.96 0.60
N GLU A 75 -7.49 -4.47 -0.61
CA GLU A 75 -8.79 -5.11 -0.91
C GLU A 75 -8.88 -6.54 -0.33
N LYS A 76 -7.89 -7.42 -0.55
CA LYS A 76 -7.94 -8.82 -0.12
C LYS A 76 -7.47 -9.04 1.32
N LEU A 77 -6.33 -8.47 1.71
CA LEU A 77 -5.77 -8.65 3.05
C LEU A 77 -6.25 -7.62 4.08
N LYS A 78 -6.98 -6.58 3.64
CA LYS A 78 -7.53 -5.53 4.51
C LYS A 78 -6.48 -4.78 5.34
N CYS A 79 -5.30 -4.57 4.74
CA CYS A 79 -4.26 -3.73 5.31
C CYS A 79 -4.76 -2.28 5.44
N CYS A 80 -4.51 -1.68 6.61
CA CYS A 80 -4.83 -0.28 6.92
C CYS A 80 -3.63 0.48 7.50
N SER A 81 -2.41 -0.06 7.35
CA SER A 81 -1.22 0.50 7.99
C SER A 81 -0.95 1.97 7.63
N PRO A 82 -1.03 2.41 6.36
CA PRO A 82 -0.79 3.81 6.01
C PRO A 82 -1.77 4.76 6.72
N SER A 83 -3.07 4.47 6.64
CA SER A 83 -4.11 5.30 7.26
C SER A 83 -3.97 5.36 8.78
N VAL A 84 -3.63 4.24 9.43
CA VAL A 84 -3.43 4.19 10.89
C VAL A 84 -2.24 5.05 11.30
N VAL A 85 -1.10 4.92 10.61
CA VAL A 85 0.12 5.69 10.93
C VAL A 85 -0.13 7.19 10.75
N VAL A 86 -0.74 7.60 9.64
CA VAL A 86 -1.03 9.00 9.36
C VAL A 86 -2.10 9.56 10.29
N SER A 87 -3.12 8.77 10.64
CA SER A 87 -4.12 9.18 11.64
C SER A 87 -3.48 9.45 12.99
N LEU A 88 -2.55 8.59 13.45
CA LEU A 88 -1.83 8.81 14.71
C LEU A 88 -0.98 10.08 14.66
N LEU A 89 -0.28 10.34 13.55
CA LEU A 89 0.48 11.58 13.37
C LEU A 89 -0.43 12.81 13.44
N LYS A 90 -1.58 12.77 12.76
CA LYS A 90 -2.57 13.85 12.76
C LYS A 90 -3.15 14.10 14.16
N ASP A 91 -3.52 13.03 14.86
CA ASP A 91 -4.09 13.11 16.21
C ASP A 91 -3.10 13.79 17.16
N ILE A 92 -1.85 13.32 17.19
CA ILE A 92 -0.79 13.92 18.02
C ILE A 92 -0.56 15.39 17.63
N THR A 93 -0.46 15.70 16.35
CA THR A 93 -0.25 17.08 15.88
C THR A 93 -1.35 18.01 16.38
N THR A 94 -2.60 17.56 16.30
CA THR A 94 -3.77 18.31 16.77
C THR A 94 -3.76 18.48 18.30
N ASP A 95 -3.41 17.43 19.04
CA ASP A 95 -3.35 17.45 20.51
C ASP A 95 -2.32 18.47 21.04
N PHE A 96 -1.26 18.72 20.29
CA PHE A 96 -0.24 19.74 20.59
C PHE A 96 -0.52 21.11 19.93
N GLY A 97 -1.68 21.28 19.29
CA GLY A 97 -2.10 22.55 18.67
C GLY A 97 -1.33 22.92 17.40
N GLY A 98 -0.70 21.95 16.74
CA GLY A 98 0.00 22.13 15.47
C GLY A 98 -0.90 21.94 14.25
N ASP A 99 -0.33 22.21 13.07
CA ASP A 99 -0.97 22.03 11.76
C ASP A 99 -0.07 21.14 10.86
N PRO A 100 -0.58 20.02 10.30
CA PRO A 100 0.18 19.22 9.34
C PRO A 100 0.76 20.00 8.14
N ASN A 101 0.14 21.13 7.75
CA ASN A 101 0.67 22.02 6.70
C ASN A 101 2.04 22.63 7.05
N GLU A 102 2.50 22.54 8.30
CA GLU A 102 3.83 22.99 8.68
C GLU A 102 4.91 21.91 8.50
N PHE A 103 4.52 20.68 8.14
CA PHE A 103 5.42 19.55 8.09
C PHE A 103 6.08 19.37 6.72
N ARG A 104 7.35 18.96 6.78
CA ARG A 104 8.14 18.52 5.62
C ARG A 104 8.62 17.11 5.93
N VAL A 105 8.13 16.12 5.19
CA VAL A 105 8.27 14.70 5.52
C VAL A 105 9.24 14.02 4.56
N LEU A 106 10.16 13.24 5.13
CA LEU A 106 10.98 12.26 4.40
C LEU A 106 10.46 10.86 4.74
N ASP A 107 9.85 10.19 3.77
CA ASP A 107 9.33 8.83 3.92
C ASP A 107 10.37 7.81 3.43
N VAL A 108 10.90 7.00 4.35
CA VAL A 108 11.99 6.05 4.10
C VAL A 108 11.42 4.65 3.92
N GLY A 109 11.68 4.04 2.77
CA GLY A 109 11.01 2.80 2.38
C GLY A 109 9.57 3.09 1.91
N ALA A 110 9.40 4.17 1.15
CA ALA A 110 8.10 4.69 0.74
C ALA A 110 7.25 3.67 -0.06
N GLY A 111 7.86 2.61 -0.60
CA GLY A 111 7.16 1.55 -1.30
C GLY A 111 6.34 2.09 -2.47
N ASN A 112 5.05 1.76 -2.53
CA ASN A 112 4.16 2.29 -3.57
C ASN A 112 3.67 3.72 -3.30
N GLY A 113 4.12 4.38 -2.23
CA GLY A 113 3.79 5.78 -1.92
C GLY A 113 2.48 6.00 -1.17
N MET A 114 1.78 4.95 -0.73
CA MET A 114 0.47 5.11 -0.08
C MET A 114 0.53 5.94 1.22
N VAL A 115 1.64 5.87 1.97
CA VAL A 115 1.85 6.75 3.13
C VAL A 115 1.94 8.21 2.69
N GLY A 116 2.63 8.47 1.58
CA GLY A 116 2.67 9.79 0.96
C GLY A 116 1.28 10.32 0.58
N ASP A 117 0.45 9.49 -0.07
CA ASP A 117 -0.93 9.89 -0.43
C ASP A 117 -1.78 10.22 0.81
N GLU A 118 -1.63 9.45 1.88
CA GLU A 118 -2.33 9.72 3.15
C GLU A 118 -1.82 11.02 3.82
N LEU A 119 -0.51 11.29 3.77
CA LEU A 119 0.10 12.53 4.29
C LEU A 119 -0.38 13.76 3.49
N ASP A 120 -0.45 13.64 2.17
CA ASP A 120 -0.99 14.69 1.29
C ASP A 120 -2.46 14.98 1.63
N ASN A 121 -3.26 13.93 1.84
CA ASN A 121 -4.67 14.05 2.20
C ASN A 121 -4.93 14.74 3.56
N ILE A 122 -3.95 14.76 4.47
CA ILE A 122 -4.03 15.54 5.71
C ILE A 122 -3.38 16.94 5.61
N GLY A 123 -2.83 17.28 4.44
CA GLY A 123 -2.31 18.62 4.12
C GLY A 123 -0.82 18.82 4.44
N VAL A 124 0.03 17.79 4.41
CA VAL A 124 1.48 18.01 4.61
C VAL A 124 2.06 18.89 3.48
N ASP A 125 2.89 19.89 3.81
CA ASP A 125 3.43 20.87 2.83
C ASP A 125 4.36 20.23 1.79
N SER A 126 5.26 19.35 2.22
CA SER A 126 6.17 18.67 1.29
C SER A 126 6.51 17.26 1.73
N ILE A 127 6.50 16.33 0.77
CA ILE A 127 6.77 14.91 0.99
C ILE A 127 7.86 14.45 0.01
N VAL A 128 8.89 13.82 0.53
CA VAL A 128 9.94 13.17 -0.25
C VAL A 128 9.97 11.70 0.12
N GLY A 129 9.59 10.83 -0.81
CA GLY A 129 9.71 9.37 -0.64
C GLY A 129 11.03 8.85 -1.18
N ILE A 130 11.72 8.00 -0.41
CA ILE A 130 12.91 7.27 -0.86
C ILE A 130 12.69 5.77 -0.70
N ASP A 131 13.15 4.99 -1.66
CA ASP A 131 13.09 3.53 -1.62
C ASP A 131 14.31 2.92 -2.30
N ILE A 132 14.69 1.72 -1.88
CA ILE A 132 15.80 0.96 -2.48
C ILE A 132 15.38 0.34 -3.81
N LEU A 133 14.09 0.08 -4.02
CA LEU A 133 13.56 -0.55 -5.22
C LEU A 133 13.24 0.51 -6.29
N PRO A 134 13.85 0.45 -7.48
CA PRO A 134 13.50 1.35 -8.58
C PRO A 134 12.02 1.25 -9.00
N GLU A 135 11.43 0.06 -8.87
CA GLU A 135 10.03 -0.19 -9.18
C GLU A 135 9.06 0.57 -8.26
N ALA A 136 9.46 0.85 -7.01
CA ALA A 136 8.69 1.64 -6.06
C ALA A 136 8.33 3.02 -6.64
N LYS A 137 9.29 3.65 -7.35
CA LYS A 137 9.09 4.94 -8.01
C LYS A 137 7.98 4.93 -9.08
N LYS A 138 7.75 3.80 -9.76
CA LYS A 138 6.66 3.67 -10.74
C LYS A 138 5.32 3.39 -10.09
N GLY A 139 5.32 2.85 -8.87
CA GLY A 139 4.12 2.75 -8.03
C GLY A 139 3.64 4.11 -7.55
N ASN A 140 4.54 5.09 -7.42
CA ASN A 140 4.20 6.46 -7.05
C ASN A 140 3.52 7.18 -8.23
N PHE A 141 2.20 7.32 -8.18
CA PHE A 141 1.50 8.30 -9.01
C PHE A 141 1.71 9.68 -8.40
N SER A 142 2.77 10.36 -8.79
CA SER A 142 2.89 11.80 -8.57
C SER A 142 2.15 12.51 -9.70
N GLY A 143 0.93 12.98 -9.40
CA GLY A 143 0.25 14.04 -10.15
C GLY A 143 0.68 15.39 -9.59
#